data_AF-A0A812CBD9-F1
#
_entry.id   AF-A0A812CBD9-F1
#
_cell.length_a   1.000
_cell.length_b   1.000
_cell.length_c   1.000
_cell.angle_alpha   90.00
_cell.angle_beta   90.00
_cell.angle_gamma   90.00
#
_symmetry.space_group_name_H-M   'P 1'
#
loop_
_entity.id
_entity.type
_entity.pdbx_description
1 polymer ?
#
loop_
_entity_poly.entity_id
_entity_poly.type
_entity_poly.pdbx_seq_one_letter_code
_entity_poly.pdbx_strand_id
1 'polypeptide(L)'
;MRQKTMFISLFFFLAATDISEHAGALLLPDPNFEFTIKTEWNGVPYTKESPVKIRIDGVGEFVRLQVDAPLYNNTAPPKGQRGYPYPGLYNYEVVEAFFLNNDDQYLEVELSPHGEHLVLLLNGRRNSVVVS
;
A
#
# COMPACT_ATOMS: atom_id res chain seq x y z
N MET A 1 -4.67 6.44 30.18
CA MET A 1 -3.85 7.17 29.19
C MET A 1 -3.78 6.31 27.95
N ARG A 2 -4.67 6.57 26.97
CA ARG A 2 -4.82 5.76 25.75
C ARG A 2 -3.75 6.26 24.76
N GLN A 3 -2.73 5.46 24.48
CA GLN A 3 -1.79 5.76 23.40
C GLN A 3 -2.63 5.91 22.13
N LYS A 4 -2.57 7.11 21.53
CA LYS A 4 -3.23 7.38 20.26
C LYS A 4 -2.47 6.55 19.21
N THR A 5 -3.08 5.46 18.75
CA THR A 5 -2.63 4.68 17.60
C THR A 5 -2.36 5.67 16.47
N MET A 6 -1.11 5.80 16.06
CA MET A 6 -0.71 6.66 14.95
C MET A 6 -1.13 5.94 13.66
N PHE A 7 -2.30 6.28 13.15
CA PHE A 7 -2.77 5.85 11.83
C PHE A 7 -2.07 6.72 10.78
N ILE A 8 -1.25 6.10 9.91
CA ILE A 8 -0.73 6.73 8.69
C ILE A 8 -1.34 5.93 7.53
N SER A 9 -2.60 6.25 7.18
CA SER A 9 -3.19 5.78 5.92
C SER A 9 -2.82 6.79 4.83
N LEU A 10 -2.11 6.34 3.80
CA LEU A 10 -1.73 7.16 2.66
C LEU A 10 -2.58 6.78 1.44
N PHE A 11 -3.40 7.73 0.98
CA PHE A 11 -4.15 7.58 -0.28
C PHE A 11 -3.25 7.98 -1.45
N PHE A 12 -2.91 7.03 -2.30
CA PHE A 12 -2.34 7.33 -3.62
C PHE A 12 -3.45 7.37 -4.65
N PHE A 13 -3.49 8.46 -5.42
CA PHE A 13 -4.24 8.52 -6.67
C PHE A 13 -3.27 8.23 -7.81
N LEU A 14 -3.27 6.99 -8.29
CA LEU A 14 -2.66 6.68 -9.59
C LEU A 14 -3.78 6.70 -10.62
N ALA A 15 -3.86 7.77 -11.41
CA ALA A 15 -4.63 7.73 -12.65
C ALA A 15 -3.85 6.82 -13.60
N ALA A 16 -4.31 5.59 -13.80
CA ALA A 16 -3.82 4.73 -14.86
C ALA A 16 -4.28 5.33 -16.21
N THR A 17 -3.57 6.35 -16.68
CA THR A 17 -3.67 6.75 -18.09
C THR A 17 -2.90 5.71 -18.89
N ASP A 18 -3.67 4.77 -19.43
CA ASP A 18 -3.35 3.93 -20.59
C ASP A 18 -2.02 3.16 -20.57
N ILE A 19 -2.04 1.99 -19.95
CA ILE A 19 -0.98 0.97 -20.14
C ILE A 19 -1.31 0.09 -21.39
N SER A 20 -2.32 0.46 -22.21
CA SER A 20 -2.80 -0.41 -23.30
C SER A 20 -2.31 -0.03 -24.71
N GLU A 21 -1.73 1.15 -24.93
CA GLU A 21 -1.35 1.57 -26.30
C GLU A 21 0.13 1.34 -26.68
N HIS A 22 0.97 0.71 -25.85
CA HIS A 22 2.40 0.52 -26.15
C HIS A 22 2.81 -0.95 -26.35
N ALA A 23 1.95 -1.73 -27.02
CA ALA A 23 2.35 -2.97 -27.67
C ALA A 23 3.16 -2.69 -28.94
N GLY A 24 4.37 -2.15 -28.77
CA GLY A 24 5.21 -1.70 -29.88
C GLY A 24 6.61 -1.28 -29.42
N ALA A 25 7.43 -2.27 -29.08
CA ALA A 25 8.90 -2.25 -29.10
C ALA A 25 9.59 -0.95 -28.64
N LEU A 26 9.99 -0.91 -27.37
CA LEU A 26 11.29 -0.42 -26.91
C LEU A 26 11.48 -0.90 -25.46
N LEU A 27 12.67 -1.44 -25.17
CA LEU A 27 13.11 -1.86 -23.84
C LEU A 27 13.20 -0.63 -22.91
N LEU A 28 12.06 -0.10 -22.50
CA LEU A 28 12.02 0.72 -21.31
C LEU A 28 12.23 -0.23 -20.13
N PRO A 29 13.14 0.06 -19.18
CA PRO A 29 13.17 -0.68 -17.93
C PRO A 29 11.76 -0.67 -17.35
N ASP A 30 11.32 -1.82 -16.83
CA ASP A 30 10.02 -1.93 -16.15
C ASP A 30 9.81 -0.68 -15.28
N PRO A 31 8.68 0.03 -15.42
CA PRO A 31 8.50 1.32 -14.79
C PRO A 31 8.79 1.19 -13.29
N ASN A 32 9.90 1.78 -12.86
CA ASN A 32 10.29 1.81 -11.45
C ASN A 32 9.75 3.10 -10.86
N PHE A 33 8.65 2.98 -10.14
CA PHE A 33 8.02 4.07 -9.42
C PHE A 33 8.54 4.09 -8.00
N GLU A 34 9.27 5.14 -7.63
CA GLU A 34 9.68 5.38 -6.25
C GLU A 34 8.92 6.57 -5.66
N PHE A 35 8.39 6.39 -4.46
CA PHE A 35 7.76 7.47 -3.70
C PHE A 35 8.29 7.51 -2.27
N THR A 36 8.45 8.71 -1.73
CA THR A 36 8.80 8.93 -0.32
C THR A 36 7.70 9.77 0.33
N ILE A 37 7.17 9.29 1.46
CA ILE A 37 6.19 10.03 2.25
C ILE A 37 6.88 11.24 2.88
N LYS A 38 6.45 12.45 2.51
CA LYS A 38 7.04 13.72 2.96
C LYS A 38 6.13 14.53 3.88
N THR A 39 4.88 14.12 4.03
CA THR A 39 3.87 14.82 4.82
C THR A 39 3.05 13.83 5.64
N GLU A 40 2.55 14.29 6.79
CA GLU A 40 1.51 13.58 7.54
C GLU A 40 0.14 13.72 6.86
N TRP A 41 -0.86 13.02 7.39
CA TRP A 41 -2.24 13.01 6.86
C TRP A 41 -2.90 14.40 6.79
N ASN A 42 -2.43 15.34 7.62
CA ASN A 42 -2.94 16.72 7.69
C ASN A 42 -2.14 17.70 6.81
N GLY A 43 -1.21 17.20 5.98
CA GLY A 43 -0.37 18.01 5.10
C GLY A 43 0.82 18.69 5.78
N VAL A 44 1.02 18.49 7.09
CA VAL A 44 2.21 18.99 7.79
C VAL A 44 3.44 18.19 7.34
N PRO A 45 4.62 18.81 7.18
CA PRO A 45 5.85 18.10 6.82
C PRO A 45 6.16 16.96 7.79
N TYR A 46 6.56 15.82 7.25
CA TYR A 46 7.05 14.69 8.02
C TYR A 46 8.47 14.99 8.51
N THR A 47 8.67 15.08 9.82
CA THR A 47 9.93 15.56 10.42
C THR A 47 10.81 14.45 11.01
N LYS A 48 10.38 13.18 10.97
CA LYS A 48 11.21 12.08 11.49
C LYS A 48 12.34 11.76 10.51
N GLU A 49 13.50 11.38 11.03
CA GLU A 49 14.72 11.15 10.25
C GLU A 49 14.58 10.04 9.19
N SER A 50 13.74 9.04 9.46
CA SER A 50 13.49 7.91 8.55
C SER A 50 12.09 8.05 7.91
N PRO A 51 12.00 8.48 6.65
CA PRO A 51 10.72 8.51 5.93
C PRO A 51 10.34 7.12 5.41
N VAL A 52 9.05 6.92 5.17
CA VAL A 52 8.54 5.74 4.48
C VAL A 52 8.83 5.88 2.99
N LYS A 53 9.40 4.85 2.39
CA LYS A 53 9.67 4.74 0.95
C LYS A 53 8.90 3.57 0.38
N ILE A 54 8.28 3.80 -0.76
CA ILE A 54 7.52 2.82 -1.51
C ILE A 54 8.16 2.70 -2.89
N ARG A 55 8.40 1.47 -3.33
CA ARG A 55 8.83 1.17 -4.70
C ARG A 55 7.82 0.24 -5.35
N ILE A 56 7.49 0.52 -6.60
CA ILE A 56 6.64 -0.32 -7.43
C ILE A 56 7.38 -0.58 -8.73
N ASP A 57 7.54 -1.83 -9.08
CA ASP A 57 8.20 -2.25 -10.31
C ASP A 57 7.57 -3.53 -10.87
N GLY A 58 7.72 -3.73 -12.19
CA GLY A 58 7.34 -4.98 -12.85
C GLY A 58 8.39 -6.06 -12.63
N VAL A 59 7.97 -7.29 -12.35
CA VAL A 59 8.83 -8.48 -12.25
C VAL A 59 8.17 -9.64 -12.99
N GLY A 60 8.47 -9.79 -14.28
CA GLY A 60 7.80 -10.77 -15.13
C GLY A 60 6.31 -10.44 -15.28
N GLU A 61 5.44 -11.38 -14.88
CA GLU A 61 3.98 -11.19 -14.89
C GLU A 61 3.44 -10.57 -13.59
N PHE A 62 4.31 -10.21 -12.65
CA PHE A 62 3.92 -9.69 -11.34
C PHE A 62 4.25 -8.21 -11.20
N VAL A 63 3.46 -7.53 -10.37
CA VAL A 63 3.82 -6.21 -9.81
C VAL A 63 4.44 -6.44 -8.44
N ARG A 64 5.61 -5.87 -8.22
CA ARG A 64 6.29 -5.91 -6.92
C ARG A 64 6.11 -4.57 -6.22
N LEU A 65 5.45 -4.61 -5.07
CA LEU A 65 5.37 -3.50 -4.11
C LEU A 65 6.42 -3.73 -3.00
N GLN A 66 7.37 -2.81 -2.86
CA GLN A 66 8.35 -2.82 -1.77
C GLN A 66 8.10 -1.63 -0.85
N VAL A 67 8.21 -1.87 0.45
CA VAL A 67 8.05 -0.86 1.50
C VAL A 67 9.30 -0.88 2.37
N ASP A 68 9.93 0.28 2.51
CA ASP A 68 11.00 0.55 3.48
C ASP A 68 10.48 1.63 4.43
N ALA A 69 10.26 1.28 5.69
CA ALA A 69 9.58 2.11 6.67
C ALA A 69 10.20 1.95 8.07
N PRO A 70 10.11 2.97 8.94
CA PRO A 70 10.45 2.82 10.34
C PRO A 70 9.58 1.76 11.02
N LEU A 71 10.20 0.91 11.84
CA LEU A 71 9.49 -0.03 12.70
C LEU A 71 9.14 0.65 14.03
N TYR A 72 7.85 0.84 14.29
CA TYR A 72 7.32 1.40 15.53
C TYR A 72 7.09 0.35 16.62
N ASN A 73 7.12 -0.94 16.25
CA ASN A 73 7.02 -2.07 17.16
C ASN A 73 5.70 -2.06 17.96
N ASN A 74 4.60 -1.66 17.32
CA ASN A 74 3.27 -1.78 17.91
C ASN A 74 2.90 -3.26 18.12
N THR A 75 1.96 -3.52 19.03
CA THR A 75 1.46 -4.88 19.29
C THR A 75 0.97 -5.54 18.00
N ALA A 76 1.41 -6.78 17.76
CA ALA A 76 1.00 -7.56 16.60
C ALA A 76 -0.51 -7.91 16.65
N PRO A 77 -1.15 -8.16 15.49
CA PRO A 77 -2.51 -8.65 15.45
C PRO A 77 -2.67 -9.96 16.24
N PRO A 78 -3.65 -10.08 17.15
CA PRO A 78 -3.83 -11.29 17.93
C PRO A 78 -4.18 -12.45 17.00
N LYS A 79 -3.45 -13.56 17.13
CA LYS A 79 -3.57 -14.77 16.30
C LYS A 79 -3.26 -14.53 14.81
N GLY A 80 -2.59 -13.43 14.47
CA GLY A 80 -2.06 -13.23 13.12
C GLY A 80 -1.01 -14.29 12.77
N GLN A 81 -0.94 -14.64 11.48
CA GLN A 81 0.05 -15.58 10.96
C GLN A 81 0.77 -14.94 9.78
N ARG A 82 2.10 -15.01 9.81
CA ARG A 82 2.96 -14.53 8.72
C ARG A 82 2.57 -15.18 7.40
N GLY A 83 2.37 -14.37 6.37
CA GLY A 83 1.98 -14.81 5.04
C GLY A 83 0.49 -15.15 4.88
N TYR A 84 -0.37 -14.81 5.85
CA TYR A 84 -1.82 -15.00 5.75
C TYR A 84 -2.58 -13.68 5.86
N PRO A 85 -3.79 -13.59 5.28
CA PRO A 85 -4.67 -12.45 5.46
C PRO A 85 -5.07 -12.23 6.91
N TYR A 86 -5.21 -10.97 7.31
CA TYR A 86 -5.77 -10.58 8.60
C TYR A 86 -6.85 -9.51 8.43
N PRO A 87 -8.14 -9.84 8.62
CA PRO A 87 -9.21 -8.85 8.56
C PRO A 87 -9.05 -7.75 9.60
N GLY A 88 -9.13 -6.49 9.16
CA GLY A 88 -9.00 -5.34 10.04
C GLY A 88 -7.55 -5.00 10.42
N LEU A 89 -6.60 -5.34 9.55
CA LEU A 89 -5.17 -5.12 9.76
C LEU A 89 -4.82 -3.62 9.93
N TYR A 90 -5.61 -2.73 9.33
CA TYR A 90 -5.57 -1.28 9.57
C TYR A 90 -5.61 -0.86 11.04
N ASN A 91 -6.10 -1.69 11.97
CA ASN A 91 -6.07 -1.38 13.41
C ASN A 91 -4.67 -1.52 14.05
N TYR A 92 -3.68 -1.99 13.30
CA TYR A 92 -2.32 -2.26 13.74
C TYR A 92 -1.30 -1.41 12.97
N GLU A 93 -0.01 -1.63 13.24
CA GLU A 93 1.04 -1.04 12.40
C GLU A 93 0.98 -1.65 11.01
N VAL A 94 0.79 -0.79 10.01
CA VAL A 94 0.49 -1.18 8.64
C VAL A 94 0.99 -0.11 7.67
N VAL A 95 1.29 -0.52 6.44
CA VAL A 95 1.31 0.37 5.27
C VAL A 95 0.18 -0.06 4.34
N GLU A 96 -0.64 0.91 3.94
CA GLU A 96 -1.74 0.71 2.99
C GLU A 96 -1.36 1.31 1.63
N ALA A 97 -1.63 0.59 0.55
CA ALA A 97 -1.48 1.05 -0.82
C ALA A 97 -2.78 0.82 -1.60
N PHE A 98 -3.22 1.85 -2.32
CA PHE A 98 -4.45 1.83 -3.12
C PHE A 98 -4.11 2.01 -4.60
N PHE A 99 -4.61 1.12 -5.45
CA PHE A 99 -4.49 1.18 -6.91
C PHE A 99 -5.88 1.37 -7.51
N LEU A 100 -6.17 2.57 -8.01
CA LEU A 100 -7.50 2.96 -8.49
C LEU A 100 -7.54 2.91 -10.02
N ASN A 101 -8.72 2.63 -10.58
CA ASN A 101 -9.01 2.84 -11.99
C ASN A 101 -10.11 3.90 -12.19
N ASN A 102 -10.48 4.15 -13.44
CA ASN A 102 -11.49 5.16 -13.79
C ASN A 102 -12.94 4.70 -13.55
N ASP A 103 -13.15 3.44 -13.16
CA ASP A 103 -14.47 2.82 -12.95
C ASP A 103 -14.88 2.77 -11.46
N ASP A 104 -14.23 3.58 -10.61
CA ASP A 104 -14.37 3.55 -9.14
C ASP A 104 -14.03 2.19 -8.52
N GLN A 105 -13.21 1.38 -9.20
CA GLN A 105 -12.69 0.13 -8.69
C GLN A 105 -11.28 0.33 -8.18
N TYR A 106 -10.92 -0.41 -7.15
CA TYR A 106 -9.57 -0.32 -6.62
C TYR A 106 -9.09 -1.59 -5.94
N LEU A 107 -7.78 -1.82 -6.02
CA LEU A 107 -7.06 -2.78 -5.21
C LEU A 107 -6.54 -2.05 -3.97
N GLU A 108 -6.85 -2.58 -2.80
CA GLU A 108 -6.29 -2.14 -1.51
C GLU A 108 -5.36 -3.24 -0.99
N VAL A 109 -4.14 -2.85 -0.64
CA VAL A 109 -3.08 -3.74 -0.15
C VAL A 109 -2.59 -3.21 1.19
N GLU A 110 -2.78 -4.00 2.25
CA GLU A 110 -2.31 -3.72 3.60
C GLU A 110 -1.13 -4.65 3.94
N LEU A 111 -0.01 -4.08 4.41
CA LEU A 111 1.21 -4.81 4.76
C LEU A 111 1.61 -4.52 6.22
N SER A 112 1.68 -5.57 7.06
CA SER A 112 2.16 -5.44 8.43
C SER A 112 3.65 -5.77 8.55
N PRO A 113 4.43 -5.08 9.41
CA PRO A 113 5.80 -5.48 9.72
C PRO A 113 5.87 -6.86 10.41
N HIS A 114 4.75 -7.33 10.97
CA HIS A 114 4.66 -8.65 11.60
C HIS A 114 4.50 -9.79 10.58
N GLY A 115 4.16 -9.48 9.31
CA GLY A 115 4.14 -10.42 8.19
C GLY A 115 2.73 -10.85 7.74
N GLU A 116 1.69 -10.43 8.43
CA GLU A 116 0.31 -10.46 7.94
C GLU A 116 0.11 -9.47 6.79
N HIS A 117 -0.87 -9.75 5.94
CA HIS A 117 -1.31 -8.83 4.90
C HIS A 117 -2.84 -8.77 4.85
N LEU A 118 -3.40 -7.89 4.04
CA LEU A 118 -4.77 -7.97 3.57
C LEU A 118 -4.84 -7.39 2.17
N VAL A 119 -5.41 -8.12 1.23
CA VAL A 119 -5.61 -7.64 -0.13
C VAL A 119 -7.10 -7.68 -0.47
N LEU A 120 -7.64 -6.53 -0.84
CA LEU A 120 -9.05 -6.37 -1.18
C LEU A 120 -9.16 -5.87 -2.61
N LEU A 121 -10.00 -6.52 -3.42
CA LEU A 121 -10.50 -5.93 -4.66
C LEU A 121 -11.88 -5.33 -4.37
N LEU A 122 -12.06 -4.05 -4.68
CA LEU A 122 -13.29 -3.33 -4.42
C LEU A 122 -13.89 -2.74 -5.69
N ASN A 123 -15.22 -2.72 -5.74
CA ASN A 123 -16.01 -2.12 -6.82
C ASN A 123 -16.90 -1.01 -6.24
N GLY A 124 -16.33 0.19 -6.17
CA GLY A 124 -16.86 1.30 -5.41
C GLY A 124 -16.43 1.28 -3.94
N ARG A 125 -16.62 2.43 -3.28
CA ARG A 125 -16.22 2.64 -1.88
C ARG A 125 -16.78 1.57 -0.94
N ARG A 126 -15.89 0.85 -0.25
CA ARG A 126 -16.22 -0.17 0.78
C ARG A 126 -17.07 -1.34 0.26
N ASN A 127 -16.99 -1.65 -1.03
CA ASN A 127 -17.68 -2.78 -1.63
C ASN A 127 -16.67 -3.83 -2.11
N SER A 128 -16.17 -4.64 -1.18
CA SER A 128 -15.20 -5.70 -1.48
C SER A 128 -15.87 -6.84 -2.23
N VAL A 129 -15.27 -7.22 -3.36
CA VAL A 129 -15.69 -8.33 -4.22
C VAL A 129 -14.72 -9.51 -4.15
N VAL A 130 -13.49 -9.29 -3.69
CA VAL A 130 -12.48 -10.32 -3.40
C VAL A 130 -11.71 -9.95 -2.13
N VAL A 131 -11.39 -10.94 -1.30
CA VAL A 131 -10.56 -10.82 -0.09
C VAL A 131 -9.52 -11.93 -0.11
N SER A 132 -8.24 -11.58 0.03
CA SER A 132 -7.14 -12.54 0.08
C SER A 132 -6.03 -12.15 1.04
#